data_AF-A0A3N5FR90-F1
#
_entry.id   AF-A0A3N5FR90-F1
#
_cell.length_a   1.000
_cell.length_b   1.000
_cell.length_c   1.000
_cell.angle_alpha   90.00
_cell.angle_beta   90.00
_cell.angle_gamma   90.00
#
_symmetry.space_group_name_H-M   'P 1'
#
loop_
_entity.id
_entity.type
_entity.pdbx_description
1 polymer ?
#
loop_
_entity_poly.entity_id
_entity_poly.type
_entity_poly.pdbx_seq_one_letter_code
_entity_poly.pdbx_strand_id
1 'polypeptide(L)'
;MVAIFSFFLLVIFGDDSLLELNRVKKERNILIKKNEELARENNSMYNEIERLKHDPEYIENVARRELGMIGKNEIIFKIEKKTESVAAGEKK
;
A
#
# COMPACT_ATOMS: atom_id res chain seq x y z
N MET A 1 -14.09 58.46 14.24
CA MET A 1 -14.92 57.40 13.63
C MET A 1 -14.10 56.49 12.71
N VAL A 2 -13.34 57.04 11.75
CA VAL A 2 -12.50 56.25 10.80
C VAL A 2 -11.44 55.40 11.50
N ALA A 3 -10.73 55.93 12.50
CA ALA A 3 -9.69 55.19 13.24
C ALA A 3 -10.24 54.00 14.04
N ILE A 4 -11.47 54.13 14.55
CA ILE A 4 -12.15 53.04 15.27
C ILE A 4 -12.58 51.96 14.27
N PHE A 5 -13.07 52.37 13.10
CA PHE A 5 -13.44 51.45 12.03
C PHE A 5 -12.23 50.68 11.48
N SER A 6 -11.09 51.34 11.28
CA SER A 6 -9.85 50.68 10.88
C SER A 6 -9.31 49.72 11.94
N PHE A 7 -9.44 50.08 13.22
CA PHE A 7 -9.05 49.20 14.32
C PHE A 7 -9.95 47.95 14.37
N PHE A 8 -11.26 48.10 14.19
CA PHE A 8 -12.19 46.98 14.09
C PHE A 8 -11.89 46.04 12.93
N LEU A 9 -11.54 46.58 11.75
CA LEU A 9 -11.10 45.77 10.62
C LEU A 9 -9.81 45.00 10.94
N LEU A 10 -8.83 45.66 11.54
CA LEU A 10 -7.57 44.99 11.91
C LEU A 10 -7.77 43.87 12.93
N VAL A 11 -8.71 43.99 13.88
CA VAL A 11 -9.03 42.91 14.83
C VAL A 11 -9.72 41.73 14.14
N ILE A 12 -10.63 41.99 13.18
CA ILE A 12 -11.33 40.92 12.44
C ILE A 12 -10.37 40.18 11.49
N PHE A 13 -9.36 40.87 10.95
CA PHE A 13 -8.38 40.31 10.01
C PHE A 13 -7.03 39.93 10.66
N GLY A 14 -6.86 40.17 11.96
CA GLY A 14 -5.54 40.25 12.61
C GLY A 14 -4.95 38.95 13.14
N ASP A 15 -5.78 38.01 13.60
CA ASP A 15 -5.25 36.97 14.47
C ASP A 15 -5.02 35.60 13.82
N ASP A 16 -5.75 35.18 12.79
CA ASP A 16 -5.50 33.91 12.10
C ASP A 16 -6.17 33.92 10.72
N SER A 17 -5.58 34.68 9.81
CA SER A 17 -6.09 34.88 8.45
C SER A 17 -6.38 33.52 7.81
N LEU A 18 -7.62 33.35 7.33
CA LEU A 18 -8.31 32.15 6.82
C LEU A 18 -7.46 31.05 6.13
N LEU A 19 -6.30 31.40 5.60
CA LEU A 19 -5.27 30.49 5.11
C LEU A 19 -4.80 29.47 6.16
N GLU A 20 -4.58 29.87 7.41
CA GLU A 20 -4.13 28.96 8.48
C GLU A 20 -5.21 27.94 8.83
N LEU A 21 -6.45 28.40 9.03
CA LEU A 21 -7.61 27.52 9.23
C LEU A 21 -7.80 26.54 8.06
N ASN A 22 -7.61 27.01 6.83
CA ASN A 22 -7.68 26.16 5.65
C ASN A 22 -6.54 25.14 5.60
N ARG A 23 -5.33 25.50 6.02
CA ARG A 23 -4.19 24.57 6.12
C ARG A 23 -4.47 23.48 7.14
N VAL A 24 -4.88 23.84 8.36
CA VAL A 24 -5.22 22.89 9.42
C VAL A 24 -6.38 21.98 8.99
N LYS A 25 -7.40 22.52 8.32
CA LYS A 25 -8.51 21.73 7.79
C LYS A 25 -8.06 20.76 6.70
N LYS A 26 -7.14 21.16 5.81
CA LYS A 26 -6.54 20.28 4.80
C LYS A 26 -5.74 19.16 5.45
N GLU A 27 -4.89 19.48 6.42
CA GLU A 27 -4.11 18.48 7.16
C GLU A 27 -5.02 17.49 7.86
N ARG A 28 -6.05 17.96 8.57
CA ARG A 28 -7.07 17.10 9.18
C ARG A 28 -7.70 16.16 8.17
N ASN A 29 -8.09 16.65 7.00
CA ASN A 29 -8.70 15.83 5.96
C ASN A 29 -7.73 14.79 5.38
N ILE A 30 -6.46 15.13 5.22
CA ILE A 30 -5.42 14.17 4.80
C ILE A 30 -5.27 13.06 5.84
N LEU A 31 -5.19 13.43 7.12
CA LEU A 31 -5.07 12.46 8.22
C LEU A 31 -6.28 11.54 8.29
N ILE A 32 -7.50 12.07 8.12
CA ILE A 32 -8.72 11.25 8.08
C ILE A 32 -8.66 10.25 6.94
N LYS A 33 -8.34 10.70 5.72
CA LYS A 33 -8.22 9.79 4.56
C LYS A 33 -7.19 8.70 4.79
N LYS A 34 -6.03 9.05 5.34
CA LYS A 34 -4.98 8.07 5.67
C LYS A 34 -5.45 7.08 6.73
N ASN A 35 -6.19 7.53 7.74
CA ASN A 35 -6.74 6.65 8.76
C ASN A 35 -7.79 5.69 8.17
N GLU A 36 -8.67 6.18 7.30
CA GLU A 36 -9.63 5.34 6.58
C GLU A 36 -8.94 4.30 5.68
N GLU A 37 -7.85 4.67 5.01
CA GLU A 37 -7.04 3.76 4.21
C GLU A 37 -6.39 2.67 5.07
N LEU A 38 -5.72 3.05 6.15
CA LEU A 38 -5.14 2.11 7.10
C LEU A 38 -6.19 1.19 7.74
N ALA A 39 -7.39 1.70 8.02
CA ALA A 39 -8.48 0.88 8.54
C ALA A 39 -8.95 -0.17 7.53
N ARG A 40 -9.01 0.19 6.24
CA ARG A 40 -9.32 -0.76 5.16
C ARG A 40 -8.22 -1.81 4.99
N GLU A 41 -6.96 -1.38 4.99
CA GLU A 41 -5.81 -2.29 4.92
C GLU A 41 -5.82 -3.27 6.08
N ASN A 42 -5.96 -2.78 7.32
CA ASN A 42 -6.08 -3.62 8.50
C ASN A 42 -7.23 -4.63 8.36
N ASN A 43 -8.41 -4.21 7.90
CA ASN A 43 -9.53 -5.13 7.70
C ASN A 43 -9.18 -6.22 6.67
N SER A 44 -8.56 -5.86 5.54
CA SER A 44 -8.14 -6.83 4.54
C SER A 44 -7.11 -7.82 5.08
N MET A 45 -6.14 -7.35 5.87
CA MET A 45 -5.15 -8.20 6.52
C MET A 45 -5.81 -9.17 7.52
N TYR A 46 -6.76 -8.70 8.33
CA TYR A 46 -7.50 -9.58 9.24
C TYR A 46 -8.28 -10.66 8.48
N ASN A 47 -8.93 -10.31 7.38
CA ASN A 47 -9.65 -11.29 6.55
C ASN A 47 -8.68 -12.30 5.93
N GLU A 48 -7.51 -11.85 5.49
CA GLU A 48 -6.47 -12.75 4.97
C GLU A 48 -5.94 -13.70 6.04
N ILE A 49 -5.64 -13.19 7.24
CA ILE A 49 -5.22 -14.00 8.39
C ILE A 49 -6.29 -15.05 8.72
N GLU A 50 -7.57 -14.66 8.71
CA GLU A 50 -8.67 -15.56 9.02
C GLU A 50 -8.76 -16.71 8.01
N ARG A 51 -8.60 -16.39 6.72
CA ARG A 51 -8.56 -17.41 5.66
C ARG A 51 -7.32 -18.29 5.77
N LEU A 52 -6.14 -17.73 6.06
CA LEU A 52 -4.92 -18.50 6.29
C LEU A 52 -4.99 -19.40 7.52
N LYS A 53 -5.93 -19.17 8.45
CA LYS A 53 -6.13 -20.03 9.63
C LYS A 53 -7.19 -21.11 9.41
N HIS A 54 -8.25 -20.79 8.68
CA HIS A 54 -9.46 -21.62 8.65
C HIS A 54 -9.85 -22.14 7.26
N ASP A 55 -9.17 -21.71 6.18
CA ASP A 55 -9.45 -22.12 4.80
C ASP A 55 -8.26 -22.91 4.22
N PRO A 56 -8.30 -24.26 4.28
CA PRO A 56 -7.23 -25.13 3.78
C PRO A 56 -6.91 -24.95 2.30
N GLU A 57 -7.92 -24.67 1.47
CA GLU A 57 -7.73 -24.46 0.03
C GLU A 57 -6.95 -23.17 -0.23
N TYR A 58 -7.27 -22.10 0.51
CA TYR A 58 -6.53 -20.86 0.43
C TYR A 58 -5.08 -21.02 0.89
N ILE A 59 -4.84 -21.73 1.99
CA ILE A 59 -3.49 -22.02 2.50
C ILE A 59 -2.68 -22.78 1.44
N GLU A 60 -3.26 -23.82 0.84
CA GLU A 60 -2.60 -24.61 -0.20
C GLU A 60 -2.23 -23.74 -1.41
N ASN A 61 -3.16 -22.89 -1.87
CA ASN A 61 -2.92 -21.98 -2.98
C ASN A 61 -1.77 -21.01 -2.69
N VAL A 62 -1.74 -20.42 -1.49
CA VAL A 62 -0.65 -19.51 -1.06
C VAL A 62 0.67 -20.27 -0.96
N ALA A 63 0.69 -21.46 -0.36
CA ALA A 63 1.89 -22.29 -0.24
C ALA A 63 2.46 -22.67 -1.61
N ARG A 64 1.60 -22.99 -2.59
CA ARG A 64 2.02 -23.31 -3.96
C ARG A 64 2.54 -22.08 -4.71
N ARG A 65 1.83 -20.95 -4.63
CA ARG A 65 2.14 -19.75 -5.41
C ARG A 65 3.31 -18.94 -4.86
N GLU A 66 3.34 -18.73 -3.55
CA GLU A 66 4.33 -17.84 -2.92
C GLU A 66 5.55 -18.59 -2.43
N LEU A 67 5.37 -19.82 -1.94
CA LEU A 67 6.46 -20.63 -1.38
C LEU A 67 6.95 -21.73 -2.33
N GLY A 68 6.26 -21.97 -3.45
CA GLY A 68 6.59 -23.04 -4.39
C GLY A 68 6.45 -24.44 -3.77
N MET A 69 5.66 -24.59 -2.70
CA MET A 69 5.44 -25.88 -2.05
C MET A 69 4.62 -26.79 -2.95
N ILE A 70 4.89 -28.09 -2.87
CA ILE A 70 4.17 -29.14 -3.60
C ILE A 70 3.62 -30.16 -2.62
N GLY A 71 2.53 -30.82 -3.01
CA GLY A 71 1.94 -31.91 -2.23
C GLY A 71 2.90 -33.09 -2.07
N LYS A 72 2.67 -33.92 -1.04
CA LYS A 72 3.54 -35.08 -0.73
C LYS A 72 3.75 -36.05 -1.90
N ASN A 73 2.80 -36.10 -2.85
CA ASN A 73 2.80 -37.03 -3.98
C ASN A 73 2.99 -36.32 -5.33
N GLU A 74 3.54 -35.10 -5.32
CA GLU A 74 3.75 -34.30 -6.53
C GLU A 74 5.23 -34.20 -6.89
N ILE A 75 5.52 -34.05 -8.18
CA ILE A 75 6.89 -34.01 -8.73
C ILE A 75 7.04 -32.76 -9.59
N ILE A 76 8.12 -32.00 -9.37
CA ILE A 76 8.43 -30.82 -10.17
C ILE A 76 9.22 -31.24 -11.42
N PHE A 77 8.66 -30.98 -12.60
CA PHE A 77 9.38 -31.10 -13.87
C PHE A 77 10.09 -29.78 -14.18
N LYS A 78 11.41 -29.72 -13.97
CA LYS A 78 12.23 -28.62 -14.50
C LYS A 78 12.67 -28.97 -15.91
N ILE A 79 12.18 -28.22 -16.89
CA ILE A 79 12.65 -28.33 -18.28
C ILE A 79 13.98 -27.56 -18.36
N GLU A 80 15.09 -28.28 -18.41
CA GLU A 80 16.37 -27.67 -18.73
C GLU A 80 16.34 -27.25 -20.20
N LYS A 81 16.28 -25.93 -20.43
CA LYS A 81 16.55 -25.38 -21.75
C LYS A 81 18.02 -25.68 -22.03
N LYS A 82 18.28 -26.70 -22.85
CA LYS A 82 19.60 -26.94 -23.43
C LYS A 82 19.96 -25.67 -24.19
N THR A 83 20.69 -24.77 -23.53
CA THR A 83 21.32 -23.65 -24.20
C THR A 83 22.35 -24.28 -25.09
N GLU A 84 22.04 -24.33 -26.37
CA GLU A 84 22.90 -24.81 -27.43
C GLU A 84 24.25 -24.13 -27.27
N SER A 85 25.23 -24.88 -26.78
CA SER A 85 26.65 -24.58 -26.90
C SER A 85 27.03 -24.68 -28.38
N VAL A 86 26.56 -23.73 -29.18
CA VAL A 86 26.95 -23.51 -30.57
C VAL A 86 27.70 -22.19 -30.59
N ALA A 87 29.00 -22.24 -30.27
CA ALA A 87 30.05 -21.33 -30.75
C ALA A 87 31.30 -21.40 -29.85
N ALA A 88 32.07 -22.48 -29.90
CA ALA A 88 33.51 -22.47 -29.59
C ALA A 88 34.13 -23.85 -29.86
N GLY A 89 34.38 -24.17 -31.13
CA GLY A 89 35.14 -25.37 -31.49
C GLY A 89 35.34 -25.43 -33.00
N GLU A 90 36.60 -25.47 -33.41
CA GLU A 90 37.07 -25.74 -34.77
C GLU A 90 37.09 -24.54 -35.76
N LYS A 91 38.09 -23.67 -35.57
CA LYS A 91 38.99 -23.35 -36.69
C LYS A 91 40.28 -24.14 -36.49
N LYS A 92 40.51 -25.12 -37.35
CA LYS A 92 41.83 -25.64 -37.72
C LYS A 92 42.00 -25.41 -39.21
#